data_AF-A0A847P0C4-F1
#
_entry.id   AF-A0A847P0C4-F1
#
_cell.length_a   1.000
_cell.length_b   1.000
_cell.length_c   1.000
_cell.angle_alpha   90.00
_cell.angle_beta   90.00
_cell.angle_gamma   90.00
#
_symmetry.space_group_name_H-M   'P 1'
#
loop_
_entity.id
_entity.type
_entity.pdbx_description
1 polymer ?
#
loop_
_entity_poly.entity_id
_entity_poly.type
_entity_poly.pdbx_seq_one_letter_code
_entity_poly.pdbx_strand_id
1 'polypeptide(L)'
;MVDIQIEADQIHFIVKGIHKFFAFKNKITVSKKNLVSVKFDPEAVKGVWKGIRLLGTHVPGVIRAGTYSHAKKLQFWDVIRSEKAIIVELANSRYEKLIIEVADPITAKEQIERCIQEAG
;
A
#
# COMPACT_ATOMS: atom_id res chain seq x y z
N MET A 1 5.69 -6.44 5.75
CA MET A 1 5.11 -5.48 6.68
C MET A 1 5.68 -4.13 6.33
N VAL A 2 4.84 -3.10 6.33
CA VAL A 2 5.21 -1.74 5.99
C VAL A 2 5.05 -0.87 7.22
N ASP A 3 6.13 -0.16 7.57
CA ASP A 3 6.09 0.86 8.61
C ASP A 3 5.74 2.21 8.00
N ILE A 4 4.96 3.00 8.74
CA ILE A 4 4.57 4.35 8.35
C ILE A 4 5.38 5.33 9.20
N GLN A 5 6.09 6.23 8.53
CA GLN A 5 6.77 7.36 9.18
C GLN A 5 6.20 8.65 8.63
N ILE A 6 5.75 9.52 9.52
CA ILE A 6 5.14 10.80 9.17
C ILE A 6 6.15 11.91 9.48
N GLU A 7 6.47 12.71 8.47
CA GLU A 7 7.26 13.93 8.60
C GLU A 7 6.34 15.17 8.45
N ALA A 8 6.92 16.36 8.34
CA ALA A 8 6.14 17.60 8.25
C ALA A 8 5.21 17.61 7.03
N ASP A 9 5.75 17.40 5.81
CA ASP A 9 4.99 17.45 4.55
C ASP A 9 4.91 16.10 3.80
N GLN A 10 5.71 15.13 4.22
CA GLN A 10 5.79 13.79 3.62
C GLN A 10 5.28 12.71 4.57
N ILE A 11 4.88 11.60 3.96
CA ILE A 11 4.68 10.31 4.60
C ILE A 11 5.57 9.27 3.88
N HIS A 12 6.25 8.43 4.66
CA HIS A 12 7.12 7.38 4.17
C HIS A 12 6.56 6.01 4.53
N PHE A 13 6.40 5.16 3.51
CA PHE A 13 6.01 3.76 3.63
C PHE A 13 7.26 2.89 3.47
N ILE A 14 7.74 2.30 4.57
CA ILE A 14 9.01 1.56 4.63
C ILE A 14 8.75 0.07 4.69
N VAL A 15 9.19 -0.66 3.66
CA VAL A 15 9.03 -2.12 3.58
C VAL A 15 10.04 -2.81 4.52
N LYS A 16 9.57 -3.73 5.37
CA LYS A 16 10.35 -4.48 6.35
C LYS A 16 10.36 -5.99 6.10
N GLY A 17 11.43 -6.66 6.55
CA GLY A 17 11.52 -8.12 6.64
C GLY A 17 11.56 -8.84 5.29
N ILE A 18 10.91 -10.02 5.21
CA ILE A 18 10.82 -10.87 4.00
C ILE A 18 10.23 -10.10 2.81
N HIS A 19 9.39 -9.10 3.07
CA HIS A 19 8.81 -8.23 2.03
C HIS A 19 9.90 -7.42 1.30
N LYS A 20 11.06 -7.16 1.93
CA LYS A 20 12.22 -6.50 1.28
C LYS A 20 12.84 -7.34 0.17
N PHE A 21 12.81 -8.67 0.26
CA PHE A 21 13.33 -9.55 -0.78
C PHE A 21 12.47 -9.53 -2.05
N PHE A 22 11.21 -9.14 -1.92
CA PHE A 22 10.25 -9.07 -3.02
C PHE A 22 9.95 -7.64 -3.49
N ALA A 23 10.31 -6.63 -2.69
CA ALA A 23 10.16 -5.23 -3.01
C ALA A 23 11.44 -4.62 -3.62
N PHE A 24 11.41 -4.39 -4.93
CA PHE A 24 12.47 -3.68 -5.68
C PHE A 24 12.73 -2.24 -5.16
N LYS A 25 11.85 -1.72 -4.29
CA LYS A 25 11.99 -0.46 -3.56
C LYS A 25 11.66 -0.67 -2.08
N ASN A 26 12.56 -0.26 -1.19
CA ASN A 26 12.41 -0.41 0.26
C ASN A 26 11.66 0.76 0.94
N LYS A 27 11.41 1.85 0.20
CA LYS A 27 10.71 3.05 0.70
C LYS A 27 9.89 3.69 -0.42
N ILE A 28 8.65 4.07 -0.10
CA ILE A 28 7.81 4.93 -0.94
C ILE A 28 7.57 6.22 -0.17
N THR A 29 7.99 7.34 -0.74
CA THR A 29 7.74 8.68 -0.19
C THR A 29 6.58 9.30 -0.94
N VAL A 30 5.62 9.86 -0.21
CA VAL A 30 4.44 10.53 -0.76
C VAL A 30 4.23 11.84 -0.02
N SER A 31 3.90 12.92 -0.72
CA SER A 31 3.48 14.16 -0.07
C SER A 31 2.11 13.97 0.58
N LYS A 32 1.90 14.53 1.77
CA LYS A 32 0.59 14.48 2.44
C LYS A 32 -0.53 15.05 1.57
N LYS A 33 -0.25 16.07 0.76
CA LYS A 33 -1.21 16.67 -0.20
C LYS A 33 -1.69 15.70 -1.28
N ASN A 34 -0.92 14.63 -1.51
CA ASN A 34 -1.24 13.60 -2.47
C ASN A 34 -2.03 12.43 -1.85
N LEU A 35 -2.25 12.42 -0.53
CA LEU A 35 -3.11 11.44 0.13
C LEU A 35 -4.58 11.80 -0.14
N VAL A 36 -5.33 10.87 -0.73
CA VAL A 36 -6.74 11.05 -1.06
C VAL A 36 -7.63 10.37 -0.03
N SER A 37 -7.36 9.10 0.24
CA SER A 37 -8.13 8.32 1.20
C SER A 37 -7.32 7.15 1.74
N VAL A 38 -7.75 6.60 2.87
CA VAL A 38 -7.26 5.34 3.42
C VAL A 38 -8.42 4.47 3.85
N LYS A 39 -8.35 3.17 3.56
CA LYS A 39 -9.38 2.19 3.90
C LYS A 39 -8.76 0.95 4.53
N PHE A 40 -9.44 0.43 5.53
CA PHE A 40 -9.20 -0.92 6.04
C PHE A 40 -10.36 -1.80 5.58
N ASP A 41 -10.12 -2.60 4.54
CA ASP A 41 -11.12 -3.49 3.95
C ASP A 41 -10.48 -4.85 3.59
N PRO A 42 -10.38 -5.77 4.56
CA PRO A 42 -9.78 -7.09 4.35
C PRO A 42 -10.44 -7.92 3.26
N GLU A 43 -11.76 -7.85 3.11
CA GLU A 43 -12.49 -8.67 2.15
C GLU A 43 -12.30 -8.16 0.73
N ALA A 44 -12.26 -6.83 0.51
CA ALA A 44 -11.88 -6.27 -0.76
C ALA A 44 -10.44 -6.68 -1.16
N VAL A 45 -9.49 -6.58 -0.22
CA VAL A 45 -8.09 -6.99 -0.47
C VAL A 45 -8.01 -8.47 -0.83
N LYS A 46 -8.72 -9.34 -0.09
CA LYS A 46 -8.77 -10.78 -0.34
C LYS A 46 -9.41 -11.13 -1.69
N GLY A 47 -10.45 -10.41 -2.11
CA GLY A 47 -11.07 -10.55 -3.42
C GLY A 47 -10.10 -10.22 -4.56
N VAL A 48 -9.43 -9.07 -4.48
CA VAL A 48 -8.41 -8.66 -5.47
C VAL A 48 -7.23 -9.63 -5.48
N TRP A 49 -6.78 -10.05 -4.30
CA TRP A 49 -5.69 -11.02 -4.14
C TRP A 49 -6.00 -12.37 -4.80
N LYS A 50 -7.23 -12.88 -4.64
CA LYS A 50 -7.70 -14.07 -5.34
C LYS A 50 -7.70 -13.86 -6.86
N GLY A 51 -8.19 -12.72 -7.34
CA GLY A 51 -8.19 -12.37 -8.77
C GLY A 51 -6.78 -12.31 -9.38
N ILE A 52 -5.82 -11.71 -8.66
CA ILE A 52 -4.41 -11.67 -9.07
C ILE A 52 -3.82 -13.08 -9.15
N ARG A 53 -4.12 -13.95 -8.17
CA ARG A 53 -3.68 -15.36 -8.18
C ARG A 53 -4.31 -16.16 -9.33
N LEU A 54 -5.55 -15.87 -9.71
CA LEU A 54 -6.25 -16.51 -10.82
C LEU A 54 -5.65 -16.14 -12.19
N LEU A 55 -5.04 -14.96 -12.34
CA LEU A 55 -4.39 -14.49 -13.58
C LEU A 55 -3.00 -15.11 -13.86
N GLY A 56 -2.79 -16.40 -13.55
CA GLY A 56 -1.61 -17.14 -13.99
C GLY A 56 -0.28 -16.75 -13.34
N THR A 57 -0.27 -16.01 -12.23
CA THR A 57 0.96 -15.64 -11.49
C THR A 57 1.17 -16.51 -10.26
N HIS A 58 1.09 -17.83 -10.46
CA HIS A 58 1.52 -18.82 -9.47
C HIS A 58 3.05 -18.93 -9.50
N VAL A 59 3.74 -17.91 -8.98
CA VAL A 59 5.16 -18.00 -8.65
C VAL A 59 5.30 -17.93 -7.13
N PRO A 60 5.47 -19.08 -6.46
CA PRO A 60 5.81 -19.13 -5.04
C PRO A 60 7.10 -18.33 -4.81
N GLY A 61 7.07 -17.37 -3.88
CA GLY A 61 8.19 -16.47 -3.66
C GLY A 61 8.30 -15.33 -4.68
N VAL A 62 7.25 -15.00 -5.43
CA VAL A 62 7.17 -13.72 -6.15
C VAL A 62 5.78 -13.13 -5.92
N ILE A 63 5.54 -12.71 -4.67
CA ILE A 63 4.51 -11.71 -4.40
C ILE A 63 5.08 -10.42 -4.97
N ARG A 64 4.73 -10.13 -6.22
CA ARG A 64 5.23 -8.96 -6.94
C ARG A 64 4.90 -7.72 -6.13
N ALA A 65 5.92 -7.07 -5.58
CA ALA A 65 5.92 -5.61 -5.45
C ALA A 65 5.93 -5.04 -6.88
N GLY A 66 4.77 -5.17 -7.52
CA GLY A 66 4.57 -4.90 -8.93
C GLY A 66 3.92 -3.55 -9.12
N THR A 67 3.77 -3.20 -10.38
CA THR A 67 3.20 -1.97 -10.88
C THR A 67 2.08 -2.42 -11.82
N TYR A 68 0.84 -2.43 -11.33
CA TYR A 68 -0.31 -2.86 -12.13
C TYR A 68 -0.95 -1.63 -12.78
N SER A 69 -0.96 -1.58 -14.12
CA SER A 69 -1.60 -0.49 -14.88
C SER A 69 -2.99 -0.94 -15.31
N HIS A 70 -4.03 -0.46 -14.62
CA HIS A 70 -5.34 -0.32 -15.23
C HIS A 70 -5.42 1.14 -15.69
N ALA A 71 -5.38 1.37 -17.00
CA ALA A 71 -5.55 2.70 -17.61
C ALA A 71 -4.51 3.82 -17.28
N LYS A 72 -3.20 3.52 -17.10
CA LYS A 72 -2.19 4.60 -16.90
C LYS A 72 -1.48 4.57 -15.54
N LYS A 73 -2.14 3.99 -14.54
CA LYS A 73 -1.84 4.27 -13.13
C LYS A 73 -1.38 3.03 -12.41
N LEU A 74 -0.32 3.18 -11.60
CA LEU A 74 0.38 2.05 -10.99
C LEU A 74 -0.17 1.75 -9.60
N GLN A 75 -0.40 0.48 -9.28
CA GLN A 75 -0.71 0.06 -7.91
C GLN A 75 0.49 -0.66 -7.30
N PHE A 76 0.87 -0.29 -6.08
CA PHE A 76 1.87 -0.98 -5.29
C PHE A 76 1.18 -1.98 -4.38
N TRP A 77 1.63 -3.23 -4.41
CA TRP A 77 1.07 -4.31 -3.60
C TRP A 77 2.15 -4.93 -2.73
N ASP A 78 1.92 -4.95 -1.42
CA ASP A 78 2.78 -5.60 -0.44
C ASP A 78 1.95 -6.21 0.71
N VAL A 79 1.27 -7.32 0.42
CA VAL A 79 0.38 -8.01 1.38
C VAL A 79 0.68 -9.51 1.40
N ILE A 80 0.90 -10.05 2.59
CA ILE A 80 0.88 -11.49 2.86
C ILE A 80 -0.43 -11.86 3.57
N ARG A 81 -0.86 -11.01 4.51
CA ARG A 81 -2.08 -11.15 5.33
C ARG A 81 -3.08 -10.05 5.03
N SER A 82 -4.19 -10.39 4.37
CA SER A 82 -5.24 -9.42 3.98
C SER A 82 -5.92 -8.76 5.18
N GLU A 83 -6.01 -9.45 6.31
CA GLU A 83 -6.59 -8.97 7.56
C GLU A 83 -5.78 -7.85 8.23
N LYS A 84 -4.55 -7.61 7.75
CA LYS A 84 -3.68 -6.52 8.20
C LYS A 84 -3.41 -5.49 7.10
N ALA A 85 -4.12 -5.58 5.99
CA ALA A 85 -3.88 -4.73 4.84
C ALA A 85 -4.73 -3.47 4.86
N ILE A 86 -4.10 -2.34 4.56
CA ILE A 86 -4.78 -1.08 4.27
C ILE A 86 -4.61 -0.71 2.80
N ILE A 87 -5.57 0.03 2.28
CA ILE A 87 -5.57 0.59 0.93
C ILE A 87 -5.44 2.10 1.07
N VAL A 88 -4.33 2.66 0.59
CA VAL A 88 -4.08 4.11 0.56
C VAL A 88 -4.24 4.58 -0.88
N GLU A 89 -5.20 5.47 -1.13
CA GLU A 89 -5.43 6.08 -2.44
C GLU A 89 -4.66 7.40 -2.55
N LEU A 90 -3.99 7.56 -3.69
CA LEU A 90 -3.08 8.67 -3.95
C LEU A 90 -3.45 9.42 -5.24
N ALA A 91 -3.25 10.73 -5.22
CA ALA A 91 -3.30 11.61 -6.39
C ALA A 91 -1.91 12.12 -6.75
N ASN A 92 -1.69 12.49 -8.01
CA ASN A 92 -0.45 13.13 -8.47
C ASN A 92 0.85 12.41 -8.03
N SER A 93 0.79 11.08 -7.92
CA SER A 93 1.87 10.22 -7.49
C SER A 93 2.13 9.15 -8.53
N ARG A 94 3.33 8.56 -8.49
CA ARG A 94 3.69 7.41 -9.33
C ARG A 94 2.69 6.26 -9.17
N TYR A 95 2.23 6.05 -7.94
CA TYR A 95 1.23 5.06 -7.61
C TYR A 95 -0.12 5.73 -7.37
N GLU A 96 -1.20 5.15 -7.88
CA GLU A 96 -2.56 5.56 -7.52
C GLU A 96 -3.06 4.89 -6.25
N LYS A 97 -2.54 3.69 -5.93
CA LYS A 97 -2.89 2.95 -4.72
C LYS A 97 -1.69 2.25 -4.14
N LEU A 98 -1.58 2.30 -2.81
CA LEU A 98 -0.70 1.44 -2.03
C LEU A 98 -1.58 0.46 -1.26
N ILE A 99 -1.41 -0.83 -1.53
CA ILE A 99 -2.14 -1.90 -0.85
C ILE A 99 -1.10 -2.65 -0.03
N ILE A 100 -1.04 -2.33 1.26
CA ILE A 100 0.11 -2.65 2.11
C ILE A 100 -0.32 -3.29 3.42
N GLU A 101 0.41 -4.31 3.84
CA GLU A 101 0.26 -4.93 5.16
C GLU A 101 1.01 -4.14 6.22
N VAL A 102 0.30 -3.71 7.26
CA VAL A 102 0.83 -2.93 8.40
C VAL A 102 0.74 -3.72 9.71
N ALA A 103 1.42 -3.25 10.75
CA ALA A 103 1.41 -3.92 12.06
C ALA A 103 0.00 -3.89 12.70
N ASP A 104 -0.60 -2.69 12.72
CA ASP A 104 -1.94 -2.39 13.20
C ASP A 104 -2.70 -1.56 12.14
N PRO A 105 -3.71 -2.12 11.48
CA PRO A 105 -4.44 -1.42 10.42
C PRO A 105 -5.33 -0.29 10.91
N ILE A 106 -5.82 -0.36 12.16
CA ILE A 106 -6.69 0.67 12.73
C ILE A 106 -5.86 1.90 13.06
N THR A 107 -4.77 1.71 13.80
CA THR A 107 -3.85 2.82 14.13
C THR A 107 -3.25 3.45 12.87
N ALA A 108 -2.82 2.63 11.90
CA ALA A 108 -2.28 3.13 10.64
C ALA A 108 -3.30 3.97 9.85
N LYS A 109 -4.57 3.51 9.81
CA LYS A 109 -5.65 4.25 9.16
C LYS A 109 -5.86 5.60 9.83
N GLU A 110 -6.00 5.64 11.15
CA GLU A 110 -6.21 6.88 11.92
C GLU A 110 -5.07 7.88 11.71
N GLN A 111 -3.82 7.41 11.70
CA GLN A 111 -2.64 8.24 11.44
C GLN A 111 -2.66 8.89 10.05
N ILE A 112 -3.08 8.13 9.02
CA ILE A 112 -3.16 8.64 7.65
C ILE A 112 -4.37 9.57 7.48
N GLU A 113 -5.52 9.25 8.07
CA GLU A 113 -6.70 10.13 8.07
C GLU A 113 -6.38 11.50 8.68
N ARG A 114 -5.63 11.51 9.78
CA ARG A 114 -5.14 12.76 10.37
C ARG A 114 -4.23 13.54 9.42
N CYS A 115 -3.32 12.88 8.72
CA CYS A 115 -2.47 13.54 7.72
C CYS A 115 -3.27 14.16 6.57
N ILE A 116 -4.36 13.51 6.15
CA ILE A 116 -5.27 14.02 5.10
C ILE A 116 -5.97 15.29 5.60
N GLN A 117 -6.47 15.27 6.83
CA GLN A 117 -7.16 16.42 7.44
C GLN A 117 -6.23 17.61 7.68
N GLU A 118 -4.97 17.39 8.04
CA GLU A 118 -3.97 18.46 8.26
C GLU A 118 -3.46 19.09 6.95
N ALA A 119 -3.62 18.41 5.81
CA ALA A 119 -3.10 18.84 4.52
C ALA A 119 -4.13 19.56 3.62
N GLY A 120 -5.43 19.48 3.96
CA GLY A 120 -6.53 20.15 3.29
C GLY A 120 -6.89 21.47 3.95
#